data_AF-A0A3P8B7T2-F1
#
_entry.id   AF-A0A3P8B7T2-F1
#
_cell.length_a   1.000
_cell.length_b   1.000
_cell.length_c   1.000
_cell.angle_alpha   90.00
_cell.angle_beta   90.00
_cell.angle_gamma   90.00
#
_symmetry.space_group_name_H-M   'P 1'
#
loop_
_entity.id
_entity.type
_entity.pdbx_description
1 polymer ?
#
loop_
_entity_poly.entity_id
_entity_poly.type
_entity_poly.pdbx_seq_one_letter_code
_entity_poly.pdbx_strand_id
1 'polypeptide(L)'
;MYGSDWLGEYRLQLSQLIPNRLTDFAVPLGPHKPIQRGEFDLACPTRGKIQLGLGYLEDRKQLYVEVIRCANLAPMDLNGFSDPFVKL
;
A
#
# COMPACT_ATOMS: atom_id res chain seq x y z
N MET A 1 11.96 4.27 -19.97
CA MET A 1 12.13 3.84 -18.58
C MET A 1 10.84 4.10 -17.82
N TYR A 2 9.72 3.55 -18.30
CA TYR A 2 8.40 3.72 -17.69
C TYR A 2 8.17 2.54 -16.74
N GLY A 3 7.74 2.81 -15.50
CA GLY A 3 7.41 1.76 -14.51
C GLY A 3 8.17 1.80 -13.18
N SER A 4 8.89 2.88 -12.87
CA SER A 4 9.64 3.04 -11.61
C SER A 4 9.03 4.06 -10.64
N ASP A 5 7.89 4.67 -10.96
CA ASP A 5 7.31 5.70 -10.10
C ASP A 5 6.57 5.08 -8.92
N TRP A 6 7.19 5.23 -7.76
CA TRP A 6 6.75 4.66 -6.51
C TRP A 6 5.50 5.37 -5.98
N LEU A 7 4.38 4.63 -5.84
CA LEU A 7 3.15 5.13 -5.23
C LEU A 7 3.24 5.23 -3.71
N GLY A 8 3.81 4.24 -3.02
CA GLY A 8 4.01 4.33 -1.57
C GLY A 8 4.31 3.00 -0.89
N GLU A 9 4.68 3.08 0.39
CA GLU A 9 4.78 1.94 1.30
C GLU A 9 3.78 2.03 2.45
N TYR A 10 3.42 0.86 2.96
CA TYR A 10 2.84 0.71 4.28
C TYR A 10 3.49 -0.47 4.99
N ARG A 11 3.75 -0.35 6.30
CA ARG A 11 4.29 -1.43 7.14
C ARG A 11 3.27 -1.76 8.23
N LEU A 12 2.73 -2.98 8.20
CA LEU A 12 1.88 -3.50 9.26
C LEU A 12 2.68 -4.40 10.21
N GLN A 13 2.50 -4.23 11.52
CA GLN A 13 3.10 -5.13 12.50
C GLN A 13 2.23 -6.37 12.67
N LEU A 14 2.81 -7.57 12.51
CA LEU A 14 2.07 -8.83 12.67
C LEU A 14 1.54 -9.05 14.10
N SER A 15 2.13 -8.39 15.10
CA SER A 15 1.64 -8.38 16.49
C SER A 15 0.24 -7.78 16.63
N GLN A 16 -0.23 -7.03 15.63
CA GLN A 16 -1.57 -6.45 15.59
C GLN A 16 -2.63 -7.42 15.05
N LEU A 17 -2.21 -8.57 14.51
CA LEU A 17 -3.12 -9.59 13.98
C LEU A 17 -3.63 -10.48 15.10
N ILE A 18 -4.91 -10.83 15.03
CA ILE A 18 -5.50 -11.86 15.88
C ILE A 18 -5.25 -13.21 15.20
N PRO A 19 -4.65 -14.20 15.89
CA PRO A 19 -4.45 -15.53 15.34
C PRO A 19 -5.72 -16.16 14.76
N ASN A 20 -5.57 -16.86 13.64
CA ASN A 20 -6.65 -17.57 12.94
C ASN A 20 -7.84 -16.69 12.53
N ARG A 21 -7.63 -15.37 12.40
CA ARG A 21 -8.62 -14.40 11.95
C ARG A 21 -8.08 -13.56 10.80
N LEU A 22 -8.83 -13.49 9.71
CA LEU A 22 -8.58 -12.52 8.64
C LEU A 22 -9.05 -11.13 9.10
N THR A 23 -8.17 -10.15 9.01
CA THR A 23 -8.47 -8.76 9.37
C THR A 23 -8.22 -7.85 8.17
N ASP A 24 -9.18 -6.99 7.88
CA ASP A 24 -9.13 -6.05 6.76
C ASP A 24 -8.57 -4.69 7.22
N PHE A 25 -7.68 -4.14 6.40
CA PHE A 25 -7.03 -2.85 6.63
C PHE A 25 -7.11 -2.00 5.37
N ALA A 26 -7.63 -0.78 5.48
CA ALA A 26 -7.50 0.23 4.44
C ALA A 26 -6.47 1.26 4.89
N VAL A 27 -5.31 1.28 4.23
CA VAL A 27 -4.13 2.01 4.70
C VAL A 27 -3.66 3.02 3.67
N PRO A 28 -3.30 4.25 4.08
CA PRO A 28 -2.76 5.23 3.16
C PRO A 28 -1.38 4.81 2.66
N LEU A 29 -1.12 5.03 1.37
CA LEU A 29 0.19 4.85 0.77
C LEU A 29 1.06 6.04 1.13
N GLY A 30 2.04 5.81 2.02
CA GLY A 30 2.97 6.83 2.47
C GLY A 30 4.17 6.96 1.52
N PRO A 31 4.76 8.17 1.41
CA PRO A 31 5.97 8.37 0.62
C PRO A 31 7.13 7.57 1.21
N HIS A 32 8.00 7.05 0.34
CA HIS A 32 9.30 6.54 0.78
C HIS A 32 10.15 7.74 1.26
N LYS A 33 10.90 7.57 2.35
CA LYS A 33 11.81 8.58 2.91
C LYS A 33 12.75 9.22 1.85
N PRO A 34 13.20 10.46 2.11
CA PRO A 34 12.68 11.67 1.51
C PRO A 34 13.27 11.88 0.09
N ILE A 35 12.52 11.56 -0.95
CA ILE A 35 12.92 11.95 -2.31
C ILE A 35 12.24 13.31 -2.55
N GLN A 36 13.07 14.37 -2.51
CA GLN A 36 12.77 15.78 -2.80
C GLN A 36 11.28 16.16 -2.73
N ARG A 37 10.84 16.72 -1.59
CA ARG A 37 9.48 17.25 -1.42
C ARG A 37 9.20 18.31 -2.49
N GLY A 38 8.51 17.93 -3.56
CA GLY A 38 7.87 18.90 -4.45
C GLY A 38 6.66 19.53 -3.76
N GLU A 39 6.18 20.68 -4.25
CA GLU A 39 4.96 21.34 -3.72
C GLU A 39 3.75 20.38 -3.67
N PHE A 40 3.69 19.41 -4.59
CA PHE A 40 2.63 18.40 -4.63
C PHE A 40 2.67 17.41 -3.45
N ASP A 41 3.86 16.97 -3.01
CA ASP A 41 4.01 16.06 -1.87
C ASP A 41 3.70 16.73 -0.53
N LEU A 42 3.79 18.06 -0.46
CA LEU A 42 3.37 18.87 0.69
C LEU A 42 1.85 19.04 0.74
N ALA A 43 1.18 19.13 -0.42
CA ALA A 43 -0.26 19.30 -0.52
C ALA A 43 -1.04 17.98 -0.33
N CYS A 44 -0.49 16.87 -0.80
CA CYS A 44 -1.10 15.54 -0.70
C CYS A 44 -0.12 14.55 -0.05
N PRO A 45 -0.15 14.36 1.29
CA PRO A 45 0.81 13.53 1.99
C PRO A 45 0.70 12.02 1.68
N THR A 46 -0.35 11.62 0.95
CA THR A 46 -0.62 10.23 0.56
C THR A 46 -0.93 10.17 -0.93
N ARG A 47 -0.39 9.18 -1.64
CA ARG A 47 -0.63 8.97 -3.08
C ARG A 47 -1.75 7.96 -3.35
N GLY A 48 -2.72 7.90 -2.44
CA GLY A 48 -3.82 6.95 -2.44
C GLY A 48 -3.81 5.99 -1.26
N LYS A 49 -4.63 4.95 -1.33
CA LYS A 49 -4.78 3.93 -0.29
C LYS A 49 -4.87 2.54 -0.89
N ILE A 50 -4.41 1.54 -0.13
CA ILE A 50 -4.55 0.13 -0.46
C ILE A 50 -5.39 -0.55 0.62
N GLN A 51 -6.28 -1.45 0.20
CA GLN A 51 -7.06 -2.31 1.07
C GLN A 51 -6.45 -3.73 1.02
N LEU A 52 -6.09 -4.24 2.20
CA LEU A 52 -5.46 -5.55 2.39
C LEU A 52 -6.23 -6.38 3.42
N GLY A 53 -6.35 -7.68 3.20
CA GLY A 53 -6.73 -8.66 4.21
C GLY A 53 -5.49 -9.39 4.73
N LEU A 54 -5.27 -9.43 6.04
CA LEU A 54 -4.14 -10.14 6.64
C LEU A 54 -4.60 -11.10 7.74
N GLY A 55 -4.09 -12.33 7.71
CA GLY A 55 -4.39 -13.35 8.72
C GLY A 55 -3.21 -14.27 8.93
N TYR A 56 -2.88 -14.56 10.18
CA TYR A 56 -1.88 -15.58 10.52
C TYR A 56 -2.57 -16.87 10.95
N LEU A 57 -2.40 -17.93 10.16
CA LEU A 57 -2.92 -19.27 10.45
C LEU A 57 -1.88 -20.04 11.27
N GLU A 58 -2.10 -20.12 12.58
CA GLU A 58 -1.12 -20.70 13.52
C GLU A 58 -0.87 -22.19 13.29
N ASP A 59 -1.92 -22.94 12.97
CA ASP A 59 -1.85 -24.39 12.74
C ASP A 59 -1.00 -24.73 11.52
N ARG A 60 -0.98 -23.83 10.53
CA ARG A 60 -0.26 -24.01 9.26
C ARG A 60 1.05 -23.23 9.20
N LYS A 61 1.34 -22.42 10.23
CA LYS A 61 2.47 -21.47 10.25
C LYS A 61 2.50 -20.60 8.98
N GLN A 62 1.33 -20.15 8.54
CA GLN A 62 1.16 -19.46 7.27
C GLN A 62 0.63 -18.05 7.47
N LEU A 63 1.27 -17.07 6.81
CA LEU A 63 0.72 -15.73 6.64
C LEU A 63 -0.13 -15.69 5.37
N TYR A 64 -1.41 -15.40 5.52
CA TYR A 64 -2.33 -15.14 4.43
C TYR A 64 -2.39 -13.63 4.17
N VAL A 65 -2.13 -13.24 2.91
CA VAL A 65 -2.16 -11.86 2.45
C VAL A 65 -3.11 -11.78 1.27
N GLU A 66 -4.16 -10.97 1.39
CA GLU A 66 -5.11 -10.68 0.33
C GLU A 66 -4.96 -9.22 -0.09
N VAL A 67 -4.62 -9.00 -1.37
CA VAL A 67 -4.59 -7.66 -1.97
C VAL A 67 -5.96 -7.40 -2.58
N ILE A 68 -6.78 -6.60 -1.92
CA ILE A 68 -8.20 -6.45 -2.28
C ILE A 68 -8.37 -5.38 -3.37
N ARG A 69 -7.91 -4.15 -3.12
CA ARG A 69 -8.01 -3.03 -4.08
C ARG A 69 -7.14 -1.85 -3.70
N CYS A 70 -6.86 -0.99 -4.69
CA CYS A 70 -6.34 0.36 -4.46
C CYS A 70 -7.43 1.40 -4.75
N ALA A 71 -7.36 2.56 -4.12
CA ALA A 71 -8.29 3.66 -4.36
C ALA A 71 -7.60 5.02 -4.25
N ASN A 72 -8.11 5.99 -5.01
CA ASN A 72 -7.63 7.38 -5.05
C ASN A 72 -6.11 7.47 -5.30
N LEU A 73 -5.59 6.63 -6.20
CA LEU A 73 -4.17 6.64 -6.53
C LEU A 73 -3.79 7.96 -7.20
N ALA A 74 -2.62 8.49 -6.85
CA ALA A 74 -2.10 9.68 -7.51
C ALA A 74 -1.77 9.36 -8.97
N PRO A 75 -2.11 10.25 -9.92
CA PRO A 75 -1.74 10.06 -11.31
C PRO A 75 -0.22 10.12 -11.45
N MET A 76 0.37 9.09 -12.06
CA MET A 76 1.83 8.97 -12.26
C MET A 76 2.21 9.05 -13.74
N ASP A 77 1.26 8.77 -14.63
CA ASP A 77 1.47 8.74 -16.06
C ASP A 77 0.88 10.00 -16.73
N LEU A 78 1.38 10.32 -17.92
CA LEU A 78 0.96 11.49 -18.72
C LEU A 78 -0.53 11.46 -19.09
N ASN A 79 -1.17 10.29 -19.01
CA ASN A 79 -2.60 10.12 -19.25
C ASN A 79 -3.47 10.61 -18.07
N GLY A 80 -2.87 11.05 -16.95
CA GLY A 80 -3.58 11.46 -15.76
C GLY A 80 -4.09 10.29 -14.91
N PHE A 81 -3.54 9.09 -15.09
CA PHE A 81 -3.82 7.88 -14.33
C PHE A 81 -2.51 7.24 -13.83
N SER A 82 -2.62 6.08 -13.22
CA SER A 82 -1.48 5.24 -12.83
C SER A 82 -1.76 3.81 -13.28
N ASP A 83 -0.72 3.09 -13.68
CA ASP A 83 -0.74 1.63 -13.94
C ASP A 83 -0.14 0.84 -12.75
N PRO A 84 -0.90 0.63 -11.65
CA PRO A 84 -0.33 0.11 -10.41
C PRO A 84 -0.02 -1.40 -10.47
N PHE A 85 1.09 -1.78 -9.85
CA PHE A 85 1.35 -3.15 -9.41
C PHE A 85 1.67 -3.15 -7.91
N VAL A 86 1.38 -4.26 -7.23
CA VAL A 86 1.70 -4.43 -5.80
C VAL A 86 2.85 -5.43 -5.65
N LYS A 87 3.84 -5.07 -4.83
CA LYS A 87 4.92 -5.97 -4.36
C LYS A 87 4.72 -6.18 -2.86
N LEU A 88 4.76 -7.44 -2.43
CA LEU A 88 4.60 -7.88 -1.04
C LEU A 88 5.96 -8.29 -0.45
#